data_AF-A0AAT9RDD2-F1
#
_entry.id   AF-A0AAT9RDD2-F1
#
_cell.length_a   1.000
_cell.length_b   1.000
_cell.length_c   1.000
_cell.angle_alpha   90.00
_cell.angle_beta   90.00
_cell.angle_gamma   90.00
#
_symmetry.space_group_name_H-M   'P 1'
#
loop_
_entity.id
_entity.type
_entity.pdbx_description
1 polymer ?
#
loop_
_entity_poly.entity_id
_entity_poly.type
_entity_poly.pdbx_seq_one_letter_code
_entity_poly.pdbx_strand_id
1 'polypeptide(L)' 'MSTDNDTNPASGGDGHEQNDEAERRATEKYVSDLLARGQAVFEGEEPTSRTTHVVKREDDGRLTVRRLRFLGYG' A
#
# COMPACT_ATOMS: atom_id res chain seq x y z
N MET A 1 23.34 -10.20 48.97
CA MET A 1 24.11 -9.35 48.05
C MET A 1 23.31 -9.25 46.76
N SER A 2 22.82 -8.06 46.46
CA SER A 2 22.16 -7.73 45.19
C SER A 2 23.21 -7.65 44.09
N THR A 3 22.88 -8.17 42.92
CA THR A 3 23.38 -7.65 41.65
C THR A 3 22.23 -7.75 40.67
N ASP A 4 21.52 -6.63 40.52
CA ASP A 4 20.89 -6.20 39.27
C ASP A 4 21.78 -6.62 38.10
N ASN A 5 21.27 -7.52 37.27
CA ASN A 5 21.72 -7.58 35.89
C ASN A 5 20.52 -7.15 35.05
N ASP A 6 20.45 -5.83 34.89
CA ASP A 6 19.76 -5.12 33.82
C ASP A 6 20.21 -5.73 32.48
N THR A 7 19.53 -6.79 32.05
CA THR A 7 19.59 -7.23 30.66
C THR A 7 18.65 -6.32 29.90
N ASN A 8 19.16 -5.15 29.56
CA ASN A 8 18.71 -4.30 28.46
C ASN A 8 18.22 -5.19 27.29
N PRO A 9 16.93 -5.17 26.91
CA PRO A 9 16.50 -5.81 25.69
C PRO A 9 16.97 -4.96 24.50
N ALA A 10 18.23 -5.13 24.12
CA ALA A 10 18.68 -4.87 22.77
C ALA A 10 18.12 -5.97 21.86
N SER A 11 16.81 -5.97 21.64
CA SER A 11 16.16 -6.73 20.57
C SER A 11 15.53 -5.73 19.62
N GLY A 12 16.39 -5.17 18.77
CA GLY A 12 15.94 -4.59 17.52
C GLY A 12 15.44 -5.70 16.60
N GLY A 13 14.31 -5.44 15.93
CA GLY A 13 14.13 -5.88 14.56
C GLY A 13 13.30 -7.14 14.28
N ASP A 14 12.07 -7.26 14.79
CA ASP A 14 11.12 -8.28 14.28
C ASP A 14 9.67 -7.75 14.08
N GLY A 15 9.49 -6.43 14.12
CA GLY A 15 8.19 -5.79 13.89
C GLY A 15 7.94 -5.30 12.46
N HIS A 16 8.92 -5.40 11.57
CA HIS A 16 8.82 -4.86 10.21
C HIS A 16 8.09 -5.84 9.28
N GLU A 17 8.54 -7.09 9.21
CA GLU A 17 8.05 -8.07 8.22
C GLU A 17 6.55 -8.42 8.38
N GLN A 18 6.02 -8.44 9.60
CA GLN A 18 4.58 -8.65 9.84
C GLN A 18 3.74 -7.43 9.47
N ASN A 19 4.30 -6.22 9.59
CA ASN A 19 3.63 -4.99 9.20
C ASN A 19 3.60 -4.85 7.68
N ASP A 20 4.72 -5.16 6.99
CA ASP A 20 4.80 -5.17 5.52
C ASP A 20 3.76 -6.10 4.88
N GLU A 21 3.56 -7.31 5.41
CA GLU A 21 2.55 -8.25 4.87
C GLU A 21 1.11 -7.78 5.15
N ALA A 22 0.84 -7.22 6.34
CA ALA A 22 -0.47 -6.67 6.67
C ALA A 22 -0.81 -5.45 5.80
N GLU A 23 0.16 -4.57 5.59
CA GLU A 23 0.04 -3.37 4.77
C GLU A 23 -0.08 -3.73 3.27
N ARG A 24 0.63 -4.77 2.83
CA ARG A 24 0.48 -5.34 1.48
C ARG A 24 -0.93 -5.86 1.25
N ARG A 25 -1.46 -6.70 2.14
CA ARG A 25 -2.84 -7.22 2.03
C ARG A 25 -3.89 -6.11 2.08
N ALA A 26 -3.68 -5.10 2.92
CA ALA A 26 -4.57 -3.94 2.98
C ALA A 26 -4.55 -3.17 1.65
N THR A 27 -3.37 -2.99 1.05
CA THR A 27 -3.19 -2.34 -0.26
C THR A 27 -3.84 -3.13 -1.37
N GLU A 28 -3.65 -4.45 -1.41
CA GLU A 28 -4.28 -5.33 -2.41
C GLU A 28 -5.81 -5.31 -2.32
N LYS A 29 -6.34 -5.36 -1.09
CA LYS A 29 -7.78 -5.22 -0.85
C LYS A 29 -8.30 -3.86 -1.31
N TYR A 30 -7.56 -2.78 -1.02
CA TYR A 30 -7.92 -1.43 -1.44
C TYR A 30 -7.92 -1.29 -2.96
N VAL A 31 -6.92 -1.82 -3.65
CA VAL A 31 -6.85 -1.86 -5.11
C VAL A 31 -8.04 -2.63 -5.68
N SER A 32 -8.32 -3.82 -5.15
CA SER A 32 -9.42 -4.67 -5.61
C SER A 32 -10.78 -3.96 -5.45
N ASP A 33 -11.01 -3.29 -4.33
CA ASP A 33 -12.22 -2.51 -4.08
C ASP A 33 -12.38 -1.34 -5.06
N LEU A 34 -11.30 -0.59 -5.32
CA LEU A 34 -11.34 0.50 -6.30
C LEU A 34 -11.61 0.01 -7.73
N LEU A 35 -11.02 -1.13 -8.12
CA LEU A 35 -11.26 -1.75 -9.43
C LEU A 35 -12.71 -2.25 -9.54
N ALA A 36 -13.24 -2.91 -8.51
CA ALA A 36 -14.63 -3.39 -8.47
C ALA A 36 -15.65 -2.24 -8.56
N ARG A 37 -15.30 -1.06 -8.03
CA ARG A 37 -16.12 0.16 -8.11
C ARG A 37 -15.94 0.93 -9.43
N GLY A 38 -15.01 0.52 -10.30
CA GLY A 38 -14.62 1.26 -11.50
C GLY A 38 -13.96 2.61 -11.19
N GLN A 39 -13.42 2.76 -9.98
CA GLN A 39 -12.74 3.98 -9.50
C GLN A 39 -11.22 3.93 -9.69
N ALA A 40 -10.67 2.79 -10.07
CA ALA A 40 -9.27 2.63 -10.46
C ALA A 40 -9.15 1.97 -11.83
N VAL A 41 -8.04 2.24 -12.51
CA VAL A 41 -7.58 1.53 -13.72
C VAL A 41 -6.08 1.29 -13.61
N PHE A 42 -5.54 0.33 -14.35
CA PHE A 42 -4.09 0.15 -14.41
C PHE A 42 -3.41 1.23 -15.26
N GLU A 43 -2.14 1.50 -14.98
CA GLU A 43 -1.32 2.38 -15.81
C GLU A 43 -1.32 1.88 -17.27
N GLY A 44 -1.73 2.74 -18.20
CA GLY A 44 -1.87 2.41 -19.63
C GLY A 44 -3.28 2.01 -20.06
N GLU A 45 -4.21 1.76 -19.13
CA GLU A 45 -5.63 1.58 -19.46
C GLU A 45 -6.35 2.92 -19.59
N GLU A 46 -7.43 2.95 -20.39
CA GLU A 46 -8.23 4.16 -20.59
C GLU A 46 -9.06 4.48 -19.32
N PRO A 47 -8.81 5.61 -18.64
CA PRO A 47 -9.59 5.99 -17.49
C PRO A 47 -10.99 6.45 -17.91
N THR A 48 -11.99 6.03 -17.15
CA THR A 48 -13.36 6.51 -17.32
C THR A 48 -13.57 7.81 -16.54
N SER A 49 -14.71 8.49 -16.78
CA SER A 49 -15.10 9.68 -16.01
C SER A 49 -15.30 9.43 -14.50
N ARG A 50 -15.36 8.17 -14.06
CA ARG A 50 -15.47 7.78 -12.64
C ARG A 50 -14.16 7.31 -12.04
N THR A 51 -13.17 7.06 -12.89
CA THR A 51 -11.84 6.68 -12.44
C THR A 51 -11.28 7.83 -11.62
N THR A 52 -10.69 7.54 -10.46
CA THR A 52 -10.09 8.52 -9.53
C THR A 52 -8.68 8.15 -9.14
N HIS A 53 -8.29 6.90 -9.42
CA HIS A 53 -6.98 6.34 -9.09
C HIS A 53 -6.39 5.60 -10.30
N VAL A 54 -5.06 5.58 -10.37
CA VAL A 54 -4.30 4.71 -11.26
C VAL A 54 -3.50 3.75 -10.41
N VAL A 55 -3.56 2.48 -10.78
CA VAL A 55 -2.79 1.40 -10.17
C VAL A 55 -1.57 1.16 -11.05
N LYS A 56 -0.38 1.31 -10.46
CA LYS A 56 0.86 0.96 -11.13
C LYS A 56 1.40 -0.33 -10.54
N ARG A 57 1.77 -1.27 -11.42
CA ARG A 57 2.54 -2.44 -11.04
C ARG A 57 4.01 -2.07 -11.07
N GLU A 58 4.67 -2.21 -9.94
CA GLU A 58 6.12 -2.05 -9.83
C GLU A 58 6.82 -3.32 -10.34
N ASP A 59 8.09 -3.18 -10.70
CA ASP A 59 8.91 -4.28 -11.24
C ASP A 59 9.09 -5.42 -10.21
N ASP A 60 9.09 -5.07 -8.92
CA ASP A 60 9.10 -5.98 -7.76
C ASP A 60 7.77 -6.74 -7.54
N GLY A 61 6.76 -6.49 -8.39
CA GLY A 61 5.42 -7.09 -8.26
C GLY A 61 4.53 -6.41 -7.21
N ARG A 62 4.96 -5.30 -6.62
CA ARG A 62 4.15 -4.46 -5.72
C ARG A 62 3.13 -3.64 -6.51
N LEU A 63 1.98 -3.38 -5.90
CA LEU A 63 0.94 -2.51 -6.45
C LEU A 63 0.97 -1.18 -5.71
N THR A 64 1.16 -0.09 -6.46
CA THR A 64 1.06 1.26 -5.92
C THR A 64 -0.17 1.95 -6.48
N VAL A 65 -0.88 2.68 -5.61
CA VAL A 65 -2.07 3.43 -5.99
C VAL A 65 -1.75 4.91 -5.97
N ARG A 66 -1.96 5.58 -7.10
CA ARG A 66 -1.81 7.03 -7.21
C ARG A 66 -3.15 7.66 -7.54
N ARG A 67 -3.53 8.69 -6.80
CA ARG A 67 -4.74 9.47 -7.10
C ARG A 67 -4.54 10.25 -8.40
N LEU A 68 -5.45 10.08 -9.34
CA LEU A 68 -5.52 10.93 -10.52
C LEU A 68 -5.92 12.34 -10.10
N ARG A 69 -5.12 13.32 -10.50
CA ARG A 69 -5.53 14.72 -10.44
C ARG A 69 -6.27 15.01 -11.72
N PHE A 70 -7.59 14.89 -11.69
CA PHE A 70 -8.43 15.48 -12.72
C PHE A 70 -8.29 17.00 -12.56
N LEU A 71 -7.49 17.64 -13.42
CA LEU A 71 -7.81 19.02 -13.78
C LEU A 71 -9.16 18.93 -14.49
N GLY A 72 -10.20 19.50 -13.89
CA GLY A 72 -11.55 19.40 -14.41
C GLY A 72 -11.60 19.71 -15.90
N TYR A 73 -12.03 18.75 -16.71
CA TYR A 73 -12.66 19.05 -17.99
C TYR A 73 -14.03 19.65 -17.65
N GLY A 74 -14.03 20.95 -17.39
CA GLY A 74 -15.19 21.82 -17.47
C GLY A 74 -15.27 22.44 -18.86
#